data_AF-A0A351NSU7-F1
#
_entry.id   AF-A0A351NSU7-F1
#
_cell.length_a   1.000
_cell.length_b   1.000
_cell.length_c   1.000
_cell.angle_alpha   90.00
_cell.angle_beta   90.00
_cell.angle_gamma   90.00
#
_symmetry.space_group_name_H-M   'P 1'
#
loop_
_entity.id
_entity.type
_entity.pdbx_description
1 polymer ?
#
loop_
_entity_poly.entity_id
_entity_poly.type
_entity_poly.pdbx_seq_one_letter_code
_entity_poly.pdbx_strand_id
1 'polypeptide(L)'
;MYFGSDNQTGASPQVLDMLAQANNEFTHGYGDDRWTHRAIEALKTLFECDLDAHFVATGTAANSLSLSCMVQPWEGILCHNSSHIILDESTAPEFFTGGARMLPVSQGEGKISPEHLNHYFDFMGTDHPHNIKATALSITQASEAGLVYTSEEIATLSDIAKDHGLRVHMDGARFANAVASIGCTPAELTWKAGVDVLCLGATKCGALCAEVVIFFNRDLAETFSHRRKRSGHLLS
;
A
#
# COMPACT_ATOMS: atom_id res chain seq x y z
N MET A 1 -16.45 26.70 -3.26
CA MET A 1 -16.09 25.33 -2.88
C MET A 1 -15.11 24.84 -3.94
N TYR A 2 -13.92 24.37 -3.55
CA TYR A 2 -12.89 23.88 -4.46
C TYR A 2 -12.95 22.35 -4.50
N PHE A 3 -13.08 21.76 -5.69
CA PHE A 3 -13.20 20.32 -5.92
C PHE A 3 -12.04 19.79 -6.78
N GLY A 4 -10.82 20.22 -6.49
CA GLY A 4 -9.63 19.79 -7.22
C GLY A 4 -9.15 18.41 -6.77
N SER A 5 -8.66 18.33 -5.54
CA SER A 5 -8.21 17.07 -4.93
C SER A 5 -8.26 17.18 -3.41
N ASP A 6 -8.42 16.04 -2.74
CA ASP A 6 -8.32 15.90 -1.28
C ASP A 6 -6.92 16.21 -0.73
N ASN A 7 -5.87 16.12 -1.56
CA ASN A 7 -4.53 16.57 -1.19
C ASN A 7 -4.36 18.10 -1.09
N GLN A 8 -5.40 18.87 -1.43
CA GLN A 8 -5.43 20.33 -1.27
C GLN A 8 -5.96 20.74 0.10
N THR A 9 -6.40 19.77 0.92
CA THR A 9 -6.93 20.04 2.25
C THR A 9 -5.82 20.15 3.29
N GLY A 10 -6.06 20.95 4.33
CA GLY A 10 -5.18 21.00 5.50
C GLY A 10 -5.40 19.81 6.43
N ALA A 11 -4.65 19.76 7.53
CA ALA A 11 -4.85 18.75 8.55
C ALA A 11 -6.10 19.00 9.40
N SER A 12 -6.63 17.92 9.98
CA SER A 12 -7.72 18.01 10.95
C SER A 12 -7.28 18.68 12.25
N PRO A 13 -8.17 19.37 12.97
CA PRO A 13 -7.85 19.98 14.26
C PRO A 13 -7.23 18.99 15.26
N GLN A 14 -7.74 17.75 15.31
CA GLN A 14 -7.25 16.71 16.21
C GLN A 14 -5.78 16.34 15.93
N VAL A 15 -5.38 16.33 14.65
CA VAL A 15 -3.97 16.09 14.27
C VAL A 15 -3.10 17.26 14.71
N LEU A 16 -3.55 18.50 14.47
CA LEU A 16 -2.80 19.70 14.88
C LEU A 16 -2.64 19.79 16.41
N ASP A 17 -3.69 19.47 17.16
CA ASP A 17 -3.66 19.45 18.62
C ASP A 17 -2.68 18.39 19.16
N MET A 18 -2.66 17.20 18.56
CA MET A 18 -1.72 16.15 18.95
C MET A 18 -0.26 16.50 18.61
N LEU A 19 -0.03 17.17 17.48
CA LEU A 19 1.30 17.69 17.14
C LEU A 19 1.75 18.75 18.14
N ALA A 20 0.87 19.68 18.54
CA ALA A 20 1.18 20.67 19.55
C ALA A 20 1.51 20.03 20.91
N GLN A 21 0.80 18.96 21.29
CA GLN A 21 1.12 18.19 22.50
C GLN A 21 2.50 17.51 22.38
N ALA A 22 2.74 16.78 21.30
CA ALA A 22 4.01 16.06 21.08
C ALA A 22 5.23 17.01 21.02
N ASN A 23 5.05 18.23 20.53
CA ASN A 23 6.11 19.24 20.39
C ASN A 23 6.67 19.78 21.72
N ASN A 24 5.98 19.59 22.85
CA ASN A 24 6.50 19.99 24.17
C ASN A 24 7.38 18.90 24.82
N GLU A 25 7.57 17.80 24.08
CA GLU A 25 8.29 16.57 24.39
C GLU A 25 9.79 16.56 24.11
N PHE A 26 10.66 16.01 24.97
CA PHE A 26 11.89 15.37 24.45
C PHE A 26 11.57 13.92 24.11
N THR A 27 11.97 13.46 22.93
CA THR A 27 11.81 12.07 22.52
C THR A 27 12.94 11.62 21.60
N HIS A 28 13.16 10.30 21.53
CA HIS A 28 14.10 9.73 20.57
C HIS A 28 13.60 9.91 19.13
N GLY A 29 14.52 10.07 18.20
CA GLY A 29 14.21 10.17 16.77
C GLY A 29 14.05 8.80 16.12
N TYR A 30 13.83 8.79 14.81
CA TYR A 30 13.83 7.58 13.97
C TYR A 30 12.77 6.53 14.34
N GLY A 31 11.69 6.95 14.98
CA GLY A 31 10.55 6.11 15.35
C GLY A 31 10.74 5.30 16.64
N ASP A 32 11.82 5.52 17.39
CA ASP A 32 12.04 4.93 18.72
C ASP A 32 11.37 5.77 19.83
N ASP A 33 10.19 6.31 19.54
CA ASP A 33 9.47 7.20 20.43
C ASP A 33 8.13 6.61 20.88
N ARG A 34 7.66 7.11 22.03
CA ARG A 34 6.39 6.66 22.61
C ARG A 34 5.17 6.92 21.72
N TRP A 35 5.20 7.93 20.84
CA TRP A 35 4.07 8.26 19.97
C TRP A 35 3.99 7.27 18.83
N THR A 36 5.13 6.92 18.23
CA THR A 36 5.25 5.83 17.27
C THR A 36 4.77 4.51 17.87
N HIS A 37 5.24 4.14 19.07
CA HIS A 37 4.77 2.92 19.75
C HIS A 37 3.26 2.95 20.01
N ARG A 38 2.72 4.07 20.52
CA ARG A 38 1.28 4.22 20.75
C ARG A 38 0.47 4.09 19.45
N ALA A 39 0.95 4.65 18.35
CA ALA A 39 0.30 4.56 17.05
C ALA A 39 0.32 3.12 16.52
N ILE A 40 1.43 2.39 16.66
CA ILE A 40 1.54 0.98 16.27
C ILE A 40 0.56 0.11 17.07
N GLU A 41 0.45 0.29 18.39
CA GLU A 41 -0.50 -0.47 19.21
C GLU A 41 -1.96 -0.15 18.85
N ALA A 42 -2.27 1.10 18.50
CA ALA A 42 -3.58 1.47 17.99
C ALA A 42 -3.88 0.80 16.64
N LEU A 43 -2.88 0.68 15.75
CA LEU A 43 -3.02 -0.03 14.48
C LEU A 43 -3.25 -1.53 14.68
N LYS A 44 -2.49 -2.19 15.57
CA LYS A 44 -2.74 -3.61 15.92
C LYS A 44 -4.16 -3.84 16.42
N THR A 45 -4.65 -2.93 17.27
CA THR A 45 -6.03 -2.98 17.76
C THR A 45 -7.03 -2.79 16.62
N LEU A 46 -6.80 -1.80 15.74
CA LEU A 46 -7.69 -1.46 14.62
C LEU A 46 -7.78 -2.58 13.57
N PHE A 47 -6.66 -3.25 13.29
CA PHE A 47 -6.56 -4.33 12.32
C PHE A 47 -6.74 -5.71 12.96
N GLU A 48 -6.97 -5.80 14.27
CA GLU A 48 -7.26 -7.04 15.00
C GLU A 48 -6.18 -8.13 14.82
N CYS A 49 -4.92 -7.75 14.65
CA CYS A 49 -3.80 -8.68 14.46
C CYS A 49 -2.46 -8.07 14.88
N ASP A 50 -1.47 -8.94 15.06
CA ASP A 50 -0.07 -8.50 15.06
C ASP A 50 0.34 -8.06 13.65
N LEU A 51 1.09 -6.96 13.58
CA LEU A 51 1.59 -6.38 12.34
C LEU A 51 2.89 -5.63 12.61
N ASP A 52 3.67 -5.41 11.55
CA ASP A 52 4.79 -4.48 11.56
C ASP A 52 4.39 -3.21 10.80
N ALA A 53 4.42 -2.05 11.47
CA ALA A 53 4.00 -0.77 10.92
C ALA A 53 5.18 0.20 10.84
N HIS A 54 5.35 0.82 9.68
CA HIS A 54 6.42 1.78 9.43
C HIS A 54 5.89 3.06 8.80
N PHE A 55 6.09 4.18 9.49
CA PHE A 55 5.69 5.50 9.02
C PHE A 55 6.65 6.00 7.94
N VAL A 56 6.08 6.60 6.90
CA VAL A 56 6.78 7.32 5.81
C VAL A 56 6.02 8.59 5.45
N ALA A 57 6.68 9.50 4.73
CA ALA A 57 6.16 10.85 4.49
C ALA A 57 5.11 10.94 3.35
N THR A 58 5.18 10.07 2.33
CA THR A 58 4.36 10.19 1.12
C THR A 58 3.86 8.84 0.61
N GLY A 59 2.73 8.85 -0.11
CA GLY A 59 2.13 7.65 -0.72
C GLY A 59 3.06 6.99 -1.73
N THR A 60 3.71 7.79 -2.59
CA THR A 60 4.71 7.28 -3.55
C THR A 60 5.84 6.52 -2.86
N ALA A 61 6.36 7.05 -1.74
CA ALA A 61 7.40 6.37 -0.99
C ALA A 61 6.87 5.10 -0.32
N ALA A 62 5.64 5.13 0.21
CA ALA A 62 4.98 3.96 0.80
C ALA A 62 4.87 2.83 -0.22
N ASN A 63 4.23 3.08 -1.37
CA ASN A 63 4.05 2.11 -2.44
C ASN A 63 5.38 1.57 -2.95
N SER A 64 6.30 2.47 -3.30
CA SER A 64 7.61 2.11 -3.87
C SER A 64 8.47 1.28 -2.90
N LEU A 65 8.50 1.64 -1.61
CA LEU A 65 9.24 0.87 -0.61
C LEU A 65 8.62 -0.50 -0.35
N SER A 66 7.29 -0.57 -0.21
CA SER A 66 6.54 -1.82 -0.03
C SER A 66 6.81 -2.80 -1.17
N LEU A 67 6.62 -2.35 -2.41
CA LEU A 67 6.84 -3.17 -3.60
C LEU A 67 8.31 -3.63 -3.70
N SER A 68 9.27 -2.77 -3.33
CA SER A 68 10.70 -3.15 -3.32
C SER A 68 11.06 -4.30 -2.37
N CYS A 69 10.20 -4.60 -1.39
CA CYS A 69 10.34 -5.75 -0.49
C CYS A 69 9.71 -7.03 -1.04
N MET A 70 8.86 -6.91 -2.07
CA MET A 70 8.04 -8.00 -2.60
C MET A 70 8.58 -8.59 -3.91
N VAL A 71 9.43 -7.84 -4.63
CA VAL A 71 9.92 -8.21 -5.96
C VAL A 71 11.44 -8.05 -6.10
N GLN A 72 12.01 -8.78 -7.05
CA GLN A 72 13.37 -8.60 -7.54
C GLN A 72 13.43 -7.72 -8.80
N PRO A 73 14.60 -7.17 -9.17
CA PRO A 73 14.76 -6.31 -10.35
C PRO A 73 14.30 -6.91 -11.69
N TRP A 74 14.29 -8.24 -11.83
CA TRP A 74 13.88 -8.94 -13.05
C TRP A 74 12.44 -9.47 -12.99
N GLU A 75 11.71 -9.18 -11.92
CA GLU A 75 10.34 -9.65 -11.70
C GLU A 75 9.31 -8.58 -12.09
N GLY A 76 8.03 -8.97 -12.04
CA GLY A 76 6.90 -8.15 -12.43
C GLY A 76 5.90 -7.90 -11.30
N ILE A 77 5.20 -6.77 -11.40
CA ILE A 77 4.10 -6.37 -10.52
C ILE A 77 2.83 -6.26 -11.36
N LEU A 78 1.85 -7.14 -11.13
CA LEU A 78 0.54 -7.02 -11.77
C LEU A 78 -0.21 -5.83 -11.15
N CYS A 79 -0.79 -4.97 -11.99
CA CYS A 79 -1.50 -3.80 -11.50
C CYS A 79 -2.63 -3.37 -12.44
N HIS A 80 -3.42 -2.40 -11.98
CA HIS A 80 -4.40 -1.74 -12.82
C HIS A 80 -3.72 -0.82 -13.83
N ASN A 81 -4.26 -0.69 -15.05
CA ASN A 81 -3.70 0.21 -16.07
C ASN A 81 -3.80 1.71 -15.71
N SER A 82 -4.71 2.06 -14.82
CA SER A 82 -4.85 3.41 -14.25
C SER A 82 -4.25 3.54 -12.84
N SER A 83 -3.47 2.56 -12.38
CA SER A 83 -2.98 2.60 -11.00
C SER A 83 -2.00 3.76 -10.77
N HIS A 84 -2.01 4.33 -9.57
CA HIS A 84 -1.11 5.44 -9.24
C HIS A 84 0.37 5.07 -9.46
N ILE A 85 0.75 3.83 -9.10
CA ILE A 85 2.11 3.28 -9.27
C ILE A 85 2.58 3.21 -10.74
N ILE A 86 1.70 3.23 -11.73
CA ILE A 86 2.09 3.24 -13.16
C ILE A 86 1.92 4.62 -13.82
N LEU A 87 1.02 5.48 -13.33
CA LEU A 87 0.72 6.76 -13.98
C LEU A 87 1.31 7.99 -13.26
N ASP A 88 1.27 8.02 -11.94
CA ASP A 88 1.41 9.26 -11.16
C ASP A 88 2.59 9.24 -10.18
N GLU A 89 3.41 8.20 -10.21
CA GLU A 89 4.64 8.07 -9.41
C GLU A 89 5.91 8.28 -10.23
N SER A 90 5.77 8.78 -11.46
CA SER A 90 6.87 8.83 -12.43
C SER A 90 7.52 7.45 -12.55
N THR A 91 8.81 7.32 -12.22
CA THR A 91 9.56 6.05 -12.24
C THR A 91 9.98 5.60 -10.84
N ALA A 92 9.29 6.07 -9.79
CA ALA A 92 9.65 5.76 -8.42
C ALA A 92 9.58 4.24 -8.12
N PRO A 93 8.52 3.49 -8.49
CA PRO A 93 8.51 2.05 -8.24
C PRO A 93 9.67 1.33 -8.91
N GLU A 94 10.00 1.63 -10.18
CA GLU A 94 11.16 1.02 -10.85
C GLU A 94 12.48 1.40 -10.17
N PHE A 95 12.63 2.66 -9.75
CA PHE A 95 13.83 3.12 -9.05
C PHE A 95 14.05 2.36 -7.73
N PHE A 96 13.00 2.19 -6.93
CA PHE A 96 13.09 1.54 -5.61
C PHE A 96 13.20 0.01 -5.71
N THR A 97 12.53 -0.61 -6.68
CA THR A 97 12.60 -2.06 -6.93
C THR A 97 13.89 -2.49 -7.65
N GLY A 98 14.65 -1.52 -8.18
CA GLY A 98 15.86 -1.78 -8.96
C GLY A 98 15.58 -2.18 -10.40
N GLY A 99 14.36 -1.94 -10.91
CA GLY A 99 13.98 -2.16 -12.30
C GLY A 99 12.85 -3.17 -12.53
N ALA A 100 12.14 -3.61 -11.48
CA ALA A 100 10.99 -4.49 -11.65
C ALA A 100 9.94 -3.82 -12.52
N ARG A 101 9.24 -4.61 -13.36
CA ARG A 101 8.32 -4.06 -14.35
C ARG A 101 6.88 -4.10 -13.87
N MET A 102 6.15 -3.00 -14.02
CA MET A 102 4.69 -3.00 -13.88
C MET A 102 4.01 -3.62 -15.11
N LEU A 103 3.04 -4.49 -14.85
CA LEU A 103 2.33 -5.28 -15.83
C LEU A 103 0.82 -4.99 -15.69
N PRO A 104 0.27 -4.04 -16.46
CA PRO A 104 -1.14 -3.68 -16.38
C PRO A 104 -2.02 -4.81 -16.94
N VAL A 105 -3.05 -5.24 -16.19
CA VAL A 105 -3.89 -6.40 -16.55
C VAL A 105 -5.38 -6.09 -16.75
N SER A 106 -5.88 -4.95 -16.29
CA SER A 106 -7.32 -4.64 -16.23
C SER A 106 -7.99 -4.22 -17.55
N GLN A 107 -7.23 -4.12 -18.65
CA GLN A 107 -7.74 -3.82 -19.99
C GLN A 107 -8.64 -2.56 -20.12
N GLY A 108 -8.51 -1.59 -19.20
CA GLY A 108 -9.32 -0.36 -19.22
C GLY A 108 -10.64 -0.43 -18.45
N GLU A 109 -10.93 -1.55 -17.81
CA GLU A 109 -12.05 -1.63 -16.84
C GLU A 109 -11.75 -0.81 -15.58
N GLY A 110 -12.73 -0.66 -14.69
CA GLY A 110 -12.58 0.16 -13.48
C GLY A 110 -11.87 -0.53 -12.31
N LYS A 111 -11.77 -1.86 -12.37
CA LYS A 111 -11.16 -2.74 -11.36
C LYS A 111 -10.49 -3.92 -12.06
N ILE A 112 -9.48 -4.51 -11.42
CA ILE A 112 -8.96 -5.82 -11.82
C ILE A 112 -10.01 -6.86 -11.48
N SER A 113 -10.27 -7.79 -12.39
CA SER A 113 -11.20 -8.91 -12.18
C SER A 113 -10.45 -10.24 -12.13
N PRO A 114 -11.06 -11.32 -11.61
CA PRO A 114 -10.51 -12.66 -11.67
C PRO A 114 -10.10 -13.10 -13.09
N GLU A 115 -10.92 -12.75 -14.09
CA GLU A 115 -10.67 -13.08 -15.51
C GLU A 115 -9.39 -12.42 -16.03
N HIS A 116 -9.11 -11.19 -15.60
CA HIS A 116 -7.87 -10.49 -15.96
C HIS A 116 -6.62 -11.23 -15.44
N LEU A 117 -6.66 -11.71 -14.18
CA LEU A 117 -5.55 -12.45 -13.60
C LEU A 117 -5.39 -13.84 -14.26
N ASN A 118 -6.49 -14.58 -14.42
CA ASN A 118 -6.46 -15.89 -15.07
C ASN A 118 -5.91 -15.77 -16.51
N HIS A 119 -6.36 -14.75 -17.26
CA HIS A 119 -5.84 -14.50 -18.60
C HIS A 119 -4.32 -14.24 -18.61
N TYR A 120 -3.79 -13.48 -17.63
CA TYR A 120 -2.35 -13.26 -17.53
C TYR A 120 -1.57 -14.57 -17.34
N PHE A 121 -2.02 -15.42 -16.40
CA PHE A 121 -1.35 -16.68 -16.07
C PHE A 121 -1.50 -17.74 -17.17
N ASP A 122 -2.63 -17.76 -17.88
CA ASP A 122 -2.87 -18.70 -18.97
C ASP A 122 -2.07 -18.35 -20.24
N PHE A 123 -1.84 -17.06 -20.53
CA PHE A 123 -1.39 -16.64 -21.86
C PHE A 123 -0.13 -15.76 -21.93
N MET A 124 0.22 -14.98 -20.89
CA MET A 124 1.32 -14.01 -20.99
C MET A 124 2.57 -14.40 -20.19
N GLY A 125 2.40 -15.05 -19.03
CA GLY A 125 3.48 -15.32 -18.08
C GLY A 125 4.10 -16.72 -18.16
N THR A 126 4.04 -17.41 -19.31
CA THR A 126 4.28 -18.87 -19.35
C THR A 126 5.67 -19.31 -19.81
N ASP A 127 6.40 -18.50 -20.58
CA ASP A 127 7.70 -18.87 -21.16
C ASP A 127 8.89 -18.27 -20.39
N HIS A 128 9.27 -18.89 -19.27
CA HIS A 128 10.43 -18.45 -18.48
C HIS A 128 11.73 -19.18 -18.91
N PRO A 129 12.89 -18.50 -18.95
CA PRO A 129 13.17 -17.16 -18.43
C PRO A 129 12.99 -16.00 -19.44
N HIS A 130 12.36 -16.23 -20.60
CA HIS A 130 12.20 -15.20 -21.64
C HIS A 130 11.14 -14.14 -21.26
N ASN A 131 10.11 -14.56 -20.54
CA ASN A 131 9.03 -13.70 -20.04
C ASN A 131 9.28 -13.30 -18.58
N ILE A 132 8.76 -12.13 -18.22
CA ILE A 132 8.82 -11.61 -16.84
C ILE A 132 7.96 -12.49 -15.95
N LYS A 133 8.52 -12.90 -14.81
CA LYS A 133 7.79 -13.59 -13.75
C LYS A 133 7.16 -12.57 -12.81
N ALA A 134 5.83 -12.50 -12.79
CA ALA A 134 5.14 -11.71 -11.78
C ALA A 134 5.29 -12.34 -10.39
N THR A 135 5.56 -11.53 -9.37
CA THR A 135 5.68 -11.97 -7.97
C THR A 135 4.91 -11.10 -6.98
N ALA A 136 4.29 -10.02 -7.47
CA ALA A 136 3.37 -9.20 -6.70
C ALA A 136 2.12 -8.82 -7.51
N LEU A 137 0.99 -8.73 -6.83
CA LEU A 137 -0.24 -8.08 -7.30
C LEU A 137 -0.42 -6.79 -6.49
N SER A 138 -0.66 -5.67 -7.15
CA SER A 138 -1.01 -4.39 -6.53
C SER A 138 -2.44 -3.97 -6.89
N ILE A 139 -3.27 -3.79 -5.88
CA ILE A 139 -4.62 -3.23 -6.00
C ILE A 139 -4.73 -1.90 -5.25
N THR A 140 -5.60 -0.99 -5.70
CA THR A 140 -5.83 0.32 -5.05
C THR A 140 -7.22 0.34 -4.41
N GLN A 141 -7.31 0.76 -3.15
CA GLN A 141 -8.55 0.76 -2.37
C GLN A 141 -8.75 2.07 -1.58
N ALA A 142 -9.74 2.91 -1.88
CA ALA A 142 -10.56 2.91 -3.10
C ALA A 142 -9.71 3.18 -4.36
N SER A 143 -10.15 2.72 -5.53
CA SER A 143 -9.44 2.90 -6.80
C SER A 143 -9.32 4.37 -7.22
N GLU A 144 -8.49 4.64 -8.22
CA GLU A 144 -8.25 5.98 -8.76
C GLU A 144 -9.52 6.59 -9.37
N ALA A 145 -10.47 5.74 -9.80
CA ALA A 145 -11.78 6.14 -10.30
C ALA A 145 -12.85 6.26 -9.20
N GLY A 146 -12.48 6.08 -7.93
CA GLY A 146 -13.41 6.12 -6.78
C GLY A 146 -14.27 4.87 -6.64
N LEU A 147 -13.92 3.78 -7.32
CA LEU A 147 -14.59 2.48 -7.12
C LEU A 147 -13.99 1.77 -5.91
N VAL A 148 -14.77 0.87 -5.33
CA VAL A 148 -14.38 0.15 -4.12
C VAL A 148 -14.46 -1.34 -4.40
N TYR A 149 -13.44 -2.08 -3.96
CA TYR A 149 -13.47 -3.54 -3.91
C TYR A 149 -14.16 -4.01 -2.64
N THR A 150 -15.06 -4.99 -2.71
CA THR A 150 -15.60 -5.66 -1.51
C THR A 150 -14.56 -6.62 -0.92
N SER A 151 -14.78 -7.07 0.33
CA SER A 151 -13.95 -8.10 0.96
C SER A 151 -13.87 -9.37 0.12
N GLU A 152 -14.97 -9.79 -0.50
CA GLU A 152 -15.05 -11.00 -1.32
C GLU A 152 -14.26 -10.84 -2.63
N GLU A 153 -14.33 -9.67 -3.25
CA GLU A 153 -13.55 -9.38 -4.46
C GLU A 153 -12.04 -9.38 -4.14
N ILE A 154 -11.62 -8.76 -3.02
CA ILE A 154 -10.23 -8.76 -2.57
C ILE A 154 -9.76 -10.18 -2.26
N ALA A 155 -10.57 -10.96 -1.56
CA ALA A 155 -10.28 -12.36 -1.24
C ALA A 155 -10.08 -13.20 -2.51
N THR A 156 -11.01 -13.07 -3.47
CA THR A 156 -10.94 -13.81 -4.73
C THR A 156 -9.66 -13.46 -5.52
N LEU A 157 -9.31 -12.18 -5.63
CA LEU A 157 -8.08 -11.76 -6.31
C LEU A 157 -6.82 -12.24 -5.57
N SER A 158 -6.86 -12.20 -4.23
CA SER A 158 -5.74 -12.61 -3.38
C SER A 158 -5.50 -14.12 -3.46
N ASP A 159 -6.56 -14.92 -3.49
CA ASP A 159 -6.47 -16.38 -3.63
C ASP A 159 -5.83 -16.74 -4.98
N ILE A 160 -6.30 -16.14 -6.08
CA ILE A 160 -5.71 -16.36 -7.42
C ILE A 160 -4.23 -15.96 -7.44
N ALA A 161 -3.89 -14.81 -6.85
CA ALA A 161 -2.51 -14.35 -6.77
C ALA A 161 -1.62 -15.33 -5.99
N LYS A 162 -2.09 -15.79 -4.83
CA LYS A 162 -1.34 -16.70 -3.95
C LYS A 162 -1.19 -18.09 -4.52
N ASP A 163 -2.20 -18.61 -5.21
CA ASP A 163 -2.12 -19.88 -5.95
C ASP A 163 -0.98 -19.88 -7.00
N HIS A 164 -0.65 -18.70 -7.52
CA HIS A 164 0.46 -18.47 -8.45
C HIS A 164 1.74 -17.95 -7.78
N GLY A 165 1.78 -17.91 -6.45
CA GLY A 165 2.96 -17.50 -5.66
C GLY A 165 3.22 -15.99 -5.64
N LEU A 166 2.22 -15.16 -5.97
CA LEU A 166 2.31 -13.71 -5.84
C LEU A 166 1.97 -13.27 -4.42
N ARG A 167 2.58 -12.17 -4.00
CA ARG A 167 2.23 -11.43 -2.78
C ARG A 167 1.26 -10.31 -3.12
N VAL A 168 0.40 -9.93 -2.19
CA VAL A 168 -0.68 -8.94 -2.42
C VAL A 168 -0.36 -7.62 -1.71
N HIS A 169 -0.17 -6.58 -2.50
CA HIS A 169 0.01 -5.19 -2.09
C HIS A 169 -1.31 -4.43 -2.27
N MET A 170 -1.63 -3.59 -1.29
CA MET A 170 -2.75 -2.65 -1.38
C MET A 170 -2.26 -1.21 -1.24
N ASP A 171 -2.45 -0.41 -2.29
CA ASP A 171 -2.41 1.05 -2.18
C ASP A 171 -3.70 1.52 -1.50
N GLY A 172 -3.57 1.94 -0.25
CA GLY A 172 -4.65 2.41 0.59
C GLY A 172 -4.69 3.92 0.74
N ALA A 173 -4.26 4.70 -0.26
CA ALA A 173 -4.26 6.18 -0.18
C ALA A 173 -5.61 6.79 0.21
N ARG A 174 -6.72 6.07 -0.06
CA ARG A 174 -8.10 6.42 0.32
C ARG A 174 -8.81 5.27 1.05
N PHE A 175 -8.05 4.49 1.82
CA PHE A 175 -8.57 3.31 2.50
C PHE A 175 -9.72 3.65 3.46
N ALA A 176 -9.61 4.77 4.18
CA ALA A 176 -10.67 5.24 5.09
C ALA A 176 -12.01 5.49 4.37
N ASN A 177 -11.99 6.01 3.13
CA ASN A 177 -13.19 6.19 2.32
C ASN A 177 -13.84 4.85 1.96
N ALA A 178 -13.03 3.86 1.59
CA ALA A 178 -13.53 2.52 1.27
C ALA A 178 -14.17 1.84 2.49
N VAL A 179 -13.50 1.87 3.65
CA VAL A 179 -14.03 1.33 4.91
C VAL A 179 -15.37 1.99 5.26
N ALA A 180 -15.43 3.33 5.21
CA ALA A 180 -16.66 4.08 5.49
C ALA A 180 -17.79 3.79 4.50
N SER A 181 -17.47 3.46 3.24
CA SER A 181 -18.46 3.18 2.20
C SER A 181 -19.05 1.77 2.29
N ILE A 182 -18.26 0.77 2.63
CA ILE A 182 -18.70 -0.64 2.64
C ILE A 182 -19.28 -1.03 4.00
N GLY A 183 -18.76 -0.47 5.09
CA GLY A 183 -19.15 -0.85 6.45
C GLY A 183 -18.51 -2.14 6.96
N CYS A 184 -17.44 -2.61 6.32
CA CYS A 184 -16.58 -3.69 6.82
C CYS A 184 -15.51 -3.15 7.79
N THR A 185 -14.94 -4.03 8.61
CA THR A 185 -13.76 -3.71 9.43
C THR A 185 -12.52 -3.56 8.56
N PRO A 186 -11.51 -2.77 9.00
CA PRO A 186 -10.20 -2.72 8.35
C PRO A 186 -9.55 -4.10 8.17
N ALA A 187 -9.72 -5.00 9.14
CA ALA A 187 -9.20 -6.36 9.09
C ALA A 187 -9.83 -7.19 7.96
N GLU A 188 -11.15 -7.12 7.79
CA GLU A 188 -11.92 -7.82 6.74
C GLU A 188 -11.53 -7.35 5.34
N LEU A 189 -11.23 -6.05 5.16
CA LEU A 189 -10.82 -5.50 3.87
C LEU A 189 -9.33 -5.65 3.57
N THR A 190 -8.56 -6.29 4.44
CA THR A 190 -7.10 -6.42 4.26
C THR A 190 -6.63 -7.84 4.48
N TRP A 191 -5.99 -8.14 5.62
CA TRP A 191 -5.30 -9.41 5.84
C TRP A 191 -6.25 -10.61 5.89
N LYS A 192 -7.49 -10.44 6.38
CA LYS A 192 -8.50 -11.51 6.35
C LYS A 192 -8.94 -11.83 4.91
N ALA A 193 -8.84 -10.86 4.00
CA ALA A 193 -9.04 -11.04 2.57
C ALA A 193 -7.73 -11.31 1.81
N GLY A 194 -6.62 -11.58 2.51
CA GLY A 194 -5.38 -12.04 1.89
C GLY A 194 -4.35 -10.97 1.52
N VAL A 195 -4.55 -9.69 1.87
CA VAL A 195 -3.54 -8.63 1.66
C VAL A 195 -2.30 -8.90 2.54
N ASP A 196 -1.11 -8.88 1.94
CA ASP A 196 0.17 -9.06 2.64
C ASP A 196 0.72 -7.72 3.16
N VAL A 197 0.58 -6.65 2.37
CA VAL A 197 1.09 -5.30 2.69
C VAL A 197 0.07 -4.23 2.32
N LEU A 198 -0.21 -3.31 3.24
CA LEU A 198 -1.07 -2.14 3.03
C LEU A 198 -0.25 -0.84 3.16
N CYS A 199 -0.39 0.06 2.19
CA CYS A 199 0.01 1.45 2.30
C CYS A 199 -1.18 2.29 2.80
N LEU A 200 -1.30 2.45 4.12
CA LEU A 200 -2.42 3.17 4.74
C LEU A 200 -2.27 4.69 4.57
N GLY A 201 -3.18 5.23 3.76
CA GLY A 201 -3.39 6.64 3.46
C GLY A 201 -3.83 7.48 4.65
N ALA A 202 -2.98 8.34 5.22
CA ALA A 202 -3.40 9.30 6.25
C ALA A 202 -3.38 10.76 5.77
N THR A 203 -2.49 11.14 4.85
CA THR A 203 -2.42 12.52 4.32
C THR A 203 -3.75 12.96 3.72
N LYS A 204 -4.34 12.12 2.87
CA LYS A 204 -5.66 12.39 2.24
C LYS A 204 -6.85 12.21 3.19
N CYS A 205 -6.59 11.83 4.44
CA CYS A 205 -7.59 11.67 5.51
C CYS A 205 -7.36 12.68 6.66
N GLY A 206 -6.68 13.80 6.39
CA GLY A 206 -6.52 14.91 7.33
C GLY A 206 -5.23 14.88 8.16
N ALA A 207 -4.23 14.07 7.80
CA ALA A 207 -2.86 14.23 8.28
C ALA A 207 -2.05 15.19 7.39
N LEU A 208 -0.93 15.73 7.89
CA LEU A 208 -0.09 16.66 7.12
C LEU A 208 0.81 15.96 6.10
N CYS A 209 1.56 14.96 6.54
CA CYS A 209 2.60 14.29 5.75
C CYS A 209 2.90 12.93 6.40
N ALA A 210 1.92 12.04 6.33
CA ALA A 210 2.00 10.74 6.99
C ALA A 210 1.29 9.69 6.17
N GLU A 211 2.01 8.60 5.92
CA GLU A 211 1.47 7.33 5.46
C GLU A 211 2.07 6.22 6.35
N VAL A 212 1.41 5.07 6.38
CA VAL A 212 1.91 3.91 7.12
C VAL A 212 2.00 2.71 6.19
N VAL A 213 3.20 2.14 6.07
CA VAL A 213 3.35 0.81 5.47
C VAL A 213 3.12 -0.24 6.55
N ILE A 214 2.11 -1.06 6.37
CA ILE A 214 1.69 -2.11 7.29
C ILE A 214 1.97 -3.46 6.64
N PHE A 215 2.83 -4.25 7.26
CA PHE A 215 3.10 -5.63 6.89
C PHE A 215 2.27 -6.56 7.76
N PHE A 216 1.27 -7.21 7.15
CA PHE A 216 0.55 -8.33 7.76
C PHE A 216 1.36 -9.62 7.60
N ASN A 217 1.99 -9.78 6.44
CA ASN A 217 3.05 -10.78 6.25
C ASN A 217 4.40 -10.17 6.69
N ARG A 218 4.74 -10.41 7.95
CA ARG A 218 5.88 -9.80 8.65
C ARG A 218 7.24 -10.22 8.10
N ASP A 219 7.33 -11.35 7.42
CA ASP A 219 8.58 -11.81 6.78
C ASP A 219 9.03 -10.82 5.68
N LEU A 220 8.08 -10.12 5.04
CA LEU A 220 8.40 -9.12 4.03
C LEU A 220 9.00 -7.83 4.62
N ALA A 221 8.85 -7.60 5.93
CA ALA A 221 9.35 -6.40 6.60
C ALA A 221 10.85 -6.45 6.90
N GLU A 222 11.51 -7.61 6.77
CA GLU A 222 12.88 -7.87 7.23
C GLU A 222 13.88 -6.78 6.79
N THR A 223 13.79 -6.34 5.53
CA THR A 223 14.71 -5.34 4.96
C THR A 223 14.13 -3.93 4.87
N PHE A 224 12.89 -3.72 5.34
CA PHE A 224 12.16 -2.47 5.14
C PHE A 224 12.84 -1.29 5.84
N SER A 225 13.30 -1.47 7.08
CA SER A 225 13.95 -0.41 7.86
C SER A 225 15.20 0.15 7.16
N HIS A 226 16.01 -0.73 6.57
CA HIS A 226 17.19 -0.36 5.78
C HIS A 226 16.81 0.38 4.50
N ARG A 227 15.78 -0.09 3.77
CA ARG A 227 15.27 0.55 2.55
C ARG A 227 14.70 1.93 2.85
N ARG A 228 13.90 2.07 3.91
CA ARG A 228 13.34 3.34 4.39
C ARG A 228 14.44 4.33 4.79
N LYS A 229 15.50 3.87 5.47
CA LYS A 229 16.64 4.75 5.80
C LYS A 229 17.40 5.18 4.54
N ARG A 230 17.68 4.24 3.64
CA ARG A 230 18.41 4.51 2.39
C ARG A 230 17.69 5.53 1.50
N SER A 231 16.36 5.51 1.49
CA SER A 231 15.55 6.44 0.68
C SER A 231 15.34 7.80 1.32
N GLY A 232 15.81 8.02 2.55
CA GLY A 232 15.57 9.28 3.28
C GLY A 232 14.18 9.41 3.89
N HIS A 233 13.37 8.34 3.88
CA HIS A 233 12.03 8.33 4.47
C HIS A 233 11.99 7.85 5.92
N LEU A 234 13.15 7.69 6.57
CA LEU A 234 13.27 7.52 8.02
C LEU A 234 13.55 8.89 8.67
N LEU A 235 12.48 9.55 9.11
CA LEU A 235 12.53 10.89 9.69
C LEU A 235 13.23 10.89 11.06
N SER A 236 14.02 11.93 11.33
CA SER A 236 14.75 12.16 12.58
C SER A 236 13.93 12.95 13.58
#